data_AF-A0A962VY83-F1
#
_entry.id   AF-A0A962VY83-F1
#
_cell.length_a   1.000
_cell.length_b   1.000
_cell.length_c   1.000
_cell.angle_alpha   90.00
_cell.angle_beta   90.00
_cell.angle_gamma   90.00
#
_symmetry.space_group_name_H-M   'P 1'
#
loop_
_entity.id
_entity.type
_entity.pdbx_description
1 polymer ?
#
loop_
_entity_poly.entity_id
_entity_poly.type
_entity_poly.pdbx_seq_one_letter_code
_entity_poly.pdbx_strand_id
1 'polypeptide(L)'
;MQPRFACDDQVRVIRNLRNDGTYPGCDTGTLLVRRGSVGFVRHIGVFLQDQIIYSVHFLEAGNRIVGCRETELIPADAPWVPNRFERGDHVTAKLALSIGGAVAVDPGTSGAVLAVLREPDTTADYHVLFGQRLLCVPESALDAVTPD
;
A
#
# COMPACT_ATOMS: atom_id res chain seq x y z
N MET A 1 10.60 -10.01 22.67
CA MET A 1 10.55 -9.40 21.33
C MET A 1 11.59 -8.30 21.28
N GLN A 2 12.37 -8.23 20.21
CA GLN A 2 13.35 -7.16 20.01
C GLN A 2 12.79 -6.22 18.93
N PRO A 3 12.67 -4.91 19.19
CA PRO A 3 12.20 -3.98 18.17
C PRO A 3 13.21 -3.86 17.03
N ARG A 4 12.72 -3.87 15.80
CA ARG A 4 13.50 -3.64 14.59
C ARG A 4 13.97 -2.20 14.44
N PHE A 5 13.19 -1.23 14.92
CA PHE A 5 13.49 0.20 14.83
C PHE A 5 13.68 0.80 16.22
N ALA A 6 14.52 1.82 16.34
CA ALA A 6 14.76 2.59 17.55
C ALA A 6 14.01 3.94 17.52
N CYS A 7 13.98 4.65 18.64
CA CYS A 7 13.52 6.04 18.64
C CYS A 7 14.39 6.90 17.72
N ASP A 8 13.76 7.87 17.09
CA ASP A 8 14.31 8.78 16.08
C ASP A 8 14.71 8.13 14.75
N ASP A 9 14.54 6.81 14.58
CA ASP A 9 14.69 6.16 13.29
C ASP A 9 13.68 6.72 12.28
N GLN A 10 14.19 7.00 11.08
CA GLN A 10 13.37 7.42 9.95
C GLN A 10 12.81 6.19 9.23
N VAL A 11 11.48 6.10 9.16
CA VAL A 11 10.77 4.95 8.60
C VAL A 11 9.78 5.39 7.52
N ARG A 12 9.52 4.51 6.56
CA ARG A 12 8.50 4.68 5.52
C ARG A 12 7.37 3.69 5.74
N VAL A 13 6.13 4.17 5.64
CA VAL A 13 4.95 3.29 5.63
C VAL A 13 4.77 2.66 4.26
N ILE A 14 4.63 1.33 4.20
CA ILE A 14 4.47 0.60 2.94
C ILE A 14 3.02 0.29 2.59
N ARG A 15 2.08 0.63 3.48
CA ARG A 15 0.63 0.49 3.29
C ARG A 15 -0.08 1.75 3.77
N ASN A 16 -1.31 1.95 3.28
CA ASN A 16 -2.16 3.02 3.77
C ASN A 16 -2.57 2.72 5.21
N LEU A 17 -2.24 3.62 6.14
CA LEU A 17 -2.68 3.53 7.52
C LEU A 17 -4.08 4.13 7.63
N ARG A 18 -5.03 3.29 8.03
CA ARG A 18 -6.41 3.70 8.30
C ARG A 18 -6.68 3.58 9.78
N ASN A 19 -7.56 4.44 10.29
CA ASN A 19 -7.95 4.39 11.69
C ASN A 19 -8.67 3.07 11.97
N ASP A 20 -8.15 2.27 12.90
CA ASP A 20 -8.77 1.04 13.38
C ASP A 20 -9.67 1.26 14.61
N GLY A 21 -9.87 2.53 14.99
CA GLY A 21 -10.62 2.95 16.18
C GLY A 21 -9.73 3.44 17.32
N THR A 22 -8.40 3.38 17.18
CA THR A 22 -7.46 3.85 18.21
C THR A 22 -7.04 5.31 18.06
N TYR A 23 -7.17 5.90 16.87
CA TYR A 23 -6.81 7.30 16.63
C TYR A 23 -7.97 8.24 16.98
N PRO A 24 -7.75 9.27 17.83
CA PRO A 24 -8.82 10.12 18.34
C PRO A 24 -9.37 11.08 17.28
N GLY A 25 -10.68 11.34 17.35
CA GLY A 25 -11.34 12.38 16.55
C GLY A 25 -11.48 12.07 15.06
N CYS A 26 -11.32 10.80 14.65
CA CYS A 26 -11.55 10.33 13.29
C CYS A 26 -12.40 9.06 13.32
N ASP A 27 -13.23 8.84 12.31
CA ASP A 27 -14.02 7.62 12.19
C ASP A 27 -13.12 6.42 11.88
N THR A 28 -13.60 5.21 12.21
CA THR A 28 -12.95 3.97 11.80
C THR A 28 -12.93 3.88 10.27
N GLY A 29 -11.79 3.48 9.70
CA GLY A 29 -11.56 3.37 8.26
C GLY A 29 -11.02 4.65 7.60
N THR A 30 -11.05 5.80 8.29
CA THR A 30 -10.48 7.06 7.77
C THR A 30 -9.00 6.88 7.44
N LEU A 31 -8.57 7.35 6.26
CA LEU A 31 -7.16 7.34 5.86
C LEU A 31 -6.37 8.36 6.69
N LEU A 32 -5.46 7.87 7.53
CA LEU A 32 -4.60 8.70 8.38
C LEU A 32 -3.29 9.03 7.69
N VAL A 33 -2.64 8.04 7.09
CA VAL A 33 -1.34 8.21 6.43
C VAL A 33 -1.33 7.41 5.13
N ARG A 34 -1.00 8.08 4.02
CA ARG A 34 -0.85 7.41 2.73
C ARG A 34 0.45 6.60 2.72
N ARG A 35 0.44 5.42 2.08
CA ARG A 35 1.69 4.67 1.84
C ARG A 35 2.73 5.54 1.14
N GLY A 36 3.99 5.27 1.39
CA GLY A 36 5.12 6.07 0.92
C GLY A 36 5.51 7.22 1.85
N SER A 37 4.60 7.65 2.74
CA SER A 37 4.90 8.70 3.73
C SER A 37 6.05 8.28 4.63
N VAL A 38 6.95 9.23 4.87
CA VAL A 38 8.08 9.06 5.78
C VAL A 38 7.74 9.72 7.12
N GLY A 39 8.14 9.08 8.21
CA GLY A 39 7.99 9.59 9.57
C GLY A 39 9.14 9.15 10.46
N PHE A 40 9.11 9.59 11.72
CA PHE A 40 10.14 9.32 12.70
C PHE A 40 9.55 8.56 13.89
N VAL A 41 10.19 7.47 14.30
CA VAL A 41 9.75 6.69 15.47
C VAL A 41 9.92 7.55 16.73
N ARG A 42 8.87 7.73 17.53
CA ARG A 42 8.91 8.51 18.78
C ARG A 42 8.84 7.64 20.03
N HIS A 43 8.15 6.51 19.93
CA HIS A 43 7.94 5.61 21.05
C HIS A 43 7.68 4.18 20.55
N ILE A 44 8.13 3.20 21.32
CA ILE A 44 7.93 1.77 21.05
C ILE A 44 7.07 1.22 22.17
N GLY A 45 5.81 0.92 21.85
CA GLY A 45 4.84 0.33 22.76
C GLY A 45 4.63 -1.16 22.50
N VAL A 46 3.89 -1.79 23.40
CA VAL A 46 3.43 -3.17 23.23
C VAL A 46 1.91 -3.21 23.35
N PHE A 47 1.27 -3.88 22.41
CA PHE A 47 -0.16 -4.21 22.43
C PHE A 47 -0.33 -5.69 22.77
N LEU A 48 -1.33 -6.02 23.60
CA LEU A 48 -1.64 -7.38 24.08
C LEU A 48 -0.42 -8.17 24.64
N GLN A 49 0.62 -7.46 25.09
CA GLN A 49 1.89 -8.01 25.60
C GLN A 49 2.73 -8.79 24.57
N ASP A 50 2.26 -8.98 23.34
CA ASP A 50 2.87 -9.83 22.30
C ASP A 50 3.09 -9.15 20.95
N GLN A 51 2.68 -7.88 20.79
CA GLN A 51 2.80 -7.14 19.54
C GLN A 51 3.48 -5.80 19.75
N ILE A 52 4.60 -5.57 19.07
CA ILE A 52 5.26 -4.26 19.07
C ILE A 52 4.48 -3.27 18.20
N ILE A 53 4.19 -2.10 18.76
CA ILE A 53 3.58 -0.97 18.04
C ILE A 53 4.54 0.22 18.10
N TYR A 54 4.93 0.72 16.93
CA TYR A 54 5.76 1.90 16.78
C TYR A 54 4.87 3.13 16.68
N SER A 55 5.00 4.06 17.62
CA SER A 55 4.39 5.39 17.49
C SER A 55 5.27 6.23 16.57
N VAL A 56 4.78 6.50 15.36
CA VAL A 56 5.54 7.21 14.32
C VAL A 56 4.93 8.59 14.09
N HIS A 57 5.78 9.61 14.11
CA HIS A 57 5.40 10.99 13.84
C HIS A 57 5.62 11.34 12.36
N PHE A 58 4.53 11.59 11.65
CA PHE A 58 4.50 11.99 10.26
C PHE A 58 4.28 13.51 10.15
N LEU A 59 5.38 14.24 9.96
CA LEU A 59 5.36 15.70 9.84
C LEU A 59 4.60 16.15 8.59
N GLU A 60 4.89 15.53 7.44
CA GLU A 60 4.31 15.89 6.14
C GLU A 60 2.86 15.39 5.97
N ALA A 61 2.46 14.35 6.71
CA ALA A 61 1.09 13.80 6.66
C ALA A 61 0.16 14.50 7.68
N GLY A 62 0.19 15.83 7.71
CA GLY A 62 -0.66 16.63 8.59
C GLY A 62 -0.24 16.61 10.06
N ASN A 63 1.06 16.45 10.34
CA ASN A 63 1.64 16.47 11.68
C ASN A 63 1.01 15.45 12.64
N ARG A 64 0.81 14.20 12.18
CA ARG A 64 0.10 13.14 12.91
C ARG A 64 1.06 12.18 13.59
N ILE A 65 0.67 11.66 14.75
CA ILE A 65 1.37 10.57 15.43
C ILE A 65 0.49 9.33 15.36
N VAL A 66 0.94 8.29 14.66
CA VAL A 66 0.13 7.09 14.37
C VAL A 66 0.88 5.84 14.81
N GLY A 67 0.16 4.93 15.48
CA GLY A 67 0.67 3.60 15.81
C GLY A 67 0.78 2.73 14.57
N CYS A 68 1.95 2.13 14.37
CA CYS A 68 2.28 1.32 13.21
C CYS A 68 2.78 -0.05 13.68
N ARG A 69 2.37 -1.12 13.00
CA ARG A 69 2.96 -2.46 13.18
C ARG A 69 4.30 -2.54 12.46
N GLU A 70 5.19 -3.42 12.92
CA GLU A 70 6.49 -3.61 12.27
C GLU A 70 6.37 -3.94 10.77
N THR A 71 5.38 -4.76 10.42
CA THR A 71 5.11 -5.18 9.03
C THR A 71 4.62 -4.06 8.12
N GLU A 72 4.29 -2.89 8.68
CA GLU A 72 3.83 -1.72 7.93
C GLU A 72 4.97 -0.73 7.67
N LEU A 73 6.16 -0.98 8.23
CA LEU A 73 7.30 -0.08 8.20
C LEU A 73 8.52 -0.71 7.51
N ILE A 74 9.26 0.13 6.80
CA ILE A 74 10.63 -0.16 6.33
C ILE A 74 11.53 1.03 6.68
N PRO A 75 12.87 0.87 6.69
CA PRO A 75 13.77 2.02 6.74
C PRO A 75 13.45 3.02 5.63
N ALA A 76 13.53 4.32 5.92
CA ALA A 76 13.16 5.34 4.94
C ALA A 76 14.08 5.37 3.71
N ASP A 77 15.31 4.88 3.81
CA ASP A 77 16.26 4.73 2.71
C ASP A 77 16.14 3.40 1.98
N ALA A 78 15.34 2.46 2.48
CA ALA A 78 15.14 1.18 1.82
C ALA A 78 14.44 1.37 0.45
N PRO A 79 14.78 0.55 -0.56
CA PRO A 79 14.12 0.58 -1.86
C PRO A 79 12.61 0.46 -1.70
N TRP A 80 11.88 1.41 -2.28
CA TRP A 80 10.42 1.43 -2.24
C TRP A 80 9.88 1.82 -3.60
N VAL A 81 9.12 0.91 -4.18
CA VAL A 81 8.42 1.14 -5.45
C VAL A 81 7.01 1.58 -5.11
N PRO A 82 6.59 2.80 -5.47
CA PRO A 82 5.22 3.22 -5.32
C PRO A 82 4.32 2.34 -6.19
N ASN A 83 3.19 1.97 -5.63
CA ASN A 83 2.11 1.30 -6.33
C ASN A 83 0.81 2.11 -6.14
N ARG A 84 -0.19 1.91 -7.00
CA ARG A 84 -1.56 2.47 -6.93
C ARG A 84 -2.55 1.43 -6.39
N PHE A 85 -2.34 0.15 -6.64
CA PHE A 85 -3.24 -0.93 -6.23
C PHE A 85 -2.53 -1.94 -5.31
N GLU A 86 -3.27 -2.63 -4.46
CA GLU A 86 -2.81 -3.73 -3.62
C GLU A 86 -3.46 -5.06 -4.02
N ARG A 87 -2.88 -6.16 -3.53
CA ARG A 87 -3.52 -7.47 -3.65
C ARG A 87 -4.92 -7.42 -3.02
N GLY A 88 -5.92 -7.88 -3.79
CA GLY A 88 -7.32 -7.87 -3.41
C GLY A 88 -8.10 -6.67 -3.95
N ASP A 89 -7.42 -5.63 -4.45
CA ASP A 89 -8.11 -4.50 -5.09
C ASP A 89 -8.78 -4.94 -6.39
N HIS A 90 -9.95 -4.37 -6.65
CA HIS A 90 -10.62 -4.46 -7.94
C HIS A 90 -10.21 -3.29 -8.83
N VAL A 91 -9.92 -3.60 -10.09
CA VAL A 91 -9.46 -2.65 -11.11
C VAL A 91 -10.22 -2.86 -12.41
N THR A 92 -10.20 -1.88 -13.30
CA THR A 92 -10.65 -2.02 -14.68
C THR A 92 -9.46 -1.89 -15.64
N ALA A 93 -9.50 -2.61 -16.75
CA ALA A 93 -8.55 -2.41 -17.84
C ALA A 93 -8.78 -1.01 -18.44
N LYS A 94 -7.79 -0.13 -18.36
CA LYS A 94 -7.88 1.21 -18.99
C LYS A 94 -7.72 1.15 -20.50
N LEU A 95 -6.93 0.20 -20.98
CA LEU A 95 -6.58 -0.01 -22.38
C LEU A 95 -6.91 -1.45 -22.80
N ALA A 96 -6.98 -1.69 -24.11
CA ALA A 96 -7.10 -3.04 -24.64
C ALA A 96 -5.80 -3.80 -24.36
N LEU A 97 -5.88 -4.93 -23.66
CA LEU A 97 -4.71 -5.76 -23.35
C LEU A 97 -4.63 -6.89 -24.37
N SER A 98 -3.51 -6.99 -25.07
CA SER A 98 -3.31 -7.97 -26.14
C SER A 98 -2.26 -9.01 -25.78
N ILE A 99 -2.48 -10.26 -26.18
CA ILE A 99 -1.51 -11.36 -26.06
C ILE A 99 -1.21 -11.85 -27.47
N GLY A 100 0.07 -11.81 -27.88
CA GLY A 100 0.46 -12.25 -29.23
C GLY A 100 -0.23 -11.47 -30.36
N GLY A 101 -0.57 -10.20 -30.15
CA GLY A 101 -1.23 -9.35 -31.14
C GLY A 101 -2.76 -9.47 -31.22
N ALA A 102 -3.38 -10.39 -30.47
CA ALA A 102 -4.83 -10.49 -30.35
C ALA A 102 -5.32 -9.85 -29.06
N VAL A 103 -6.40 -9.07 -29.12
CA VAL A 103 -7.04 -8.48 -27.94
C VAL A 103 -7.57 -9.60 -27.04
N ALA A 104 -7.09 -9.63 -25.80
CA ALA A 104 -7.45 -10.62 -24.79
C ALA A 104 -8.39 -10.04 -23.71
N VAL A 105 -8.32 -8.73 -23.47
CA VAL A 105 -9.16 -8.00 -22.52
C VAL A 105 -9.52 -6.65 -23.12
N ASP A 106 -10.81 -6.36 -23.22
CA ASP A 106 -11.31 -5.07 -23.69
C ASP A 106 -11.20 -3.99 -22.60
N PRO A 107 -11.02 -2.71 -22.96
CA PRO A 107 -11.10 -1.60 -22.00
C PRO A 107 -12.42 -1.64 -21.20
N GLY A 108 -12.36 -1.26 -19.94
CA GLY A 108 -13.49 -1.30 -19.00
C GLY A 108 -13.72 -2.66 -18.36
N THR A 109 -13.08 -3.74 -18.83
CA THR A 109 -13.24 -5.07 -18.21
C THR A 109 -12.70 -5.05 -16.78
N SER A 110 -13.52 -5.48 -15.83
CA SER A 110 -13.13 -5.60 -14.42
C SER A 110 -12.19 -6.78 -14.19
N GLY A 111 -11.23 -6.58 -13.29
CA GLY A 111 -10.30 -7.61 -12.82
C GLY A 111 -9.98 -7.46 -11.33
N ALA A 112 -9.28 -8.45 -10.79
CA ALA A 112 -8.81 -8.46 -9.41
C ALA A 112 -7.29 -8.56 -9.37
N VAL A 113 -6.64 -7.70 -8.58
CA VAL A 113 -5.19 -7.73 -8.38
C VAL A 113 -4.81 -8.91 -7.49
N LEU A 114 -4.07 -9.87 -8.03
CA LEU A 114 -3.59 -11.04 -7.30
C LEU A 114 -2.19 -10.83 -6.71
N ALA A 115 -1.34 -10.04 -7.36
CA ALA A 115 -0.02 -9.70 -6.87
C ALA A 115 0.45 -8.34 -7.37
N VAL A 116 1.32 -7.70 -6.58
CA VAL A 116 2.05 -6.48 -6.94
C VAL A 116 3.51 -6.87 -7.17
N LEU A 117 3.97 -6.72 -8.41
CA LEU A 117 5.34 -6.95 -8.83
C LEU A 117 6.10 -5.62 -8.73
N ARG A 118 7.22 -5.64 -8.00
CA ARG A 118 8.02 -4.43 -7.73
C ARG A 118 9.42 -4.70 -8.25
N GLU A 119 9.81 -4.02 -9.32
CA GLU A 119 11.20 -3.96 -9.76
C GLU A 119 11.81 -2.62 -9.34
N PRO A 120 13.11 -2.58 -8.96
CA PRO A 120 13.78 -1.32 -8.66
C PRO A 120 13.64 -0.31 -9.80
N ASP A 121 13.47 0.97 -9.44
CA ASP A 121 13.50 2.11 -10.36
C ASP A 121 12.41 2.16 -11.46
N THR A 122 11.39 1.29 -11.38
CA THR A 122 10.25 1.28 -12.31
C THR A 122 8.91 1.41 -11.58
N THR A 123 7.83 1.68 -12.30
CA THR A 123 6.46 1.61 -11.74
C THR A 123 6.08 0.15 -11.52
N ALA A 124 5.26 -0.12 -10.49
CA ALA A 124 4.80 -1.48 -10.22
C ALA A 124 4.01 -2.09 -11.39
N ASP A 125 4.29 -3.36 -11.66
CA ASP A 125 3.47 -4.21 -12.50
C ASP A 125 2.54 -5.06 -11.62
N TYR A 126 1.48 -5.58 -12.21
CA TYR A 126 0.45 -6.30 -11.49
C TYR A 126 0.11 -7.61 -12.17
N HIS A 127 -0.03 -8.67 -11.37
CA HIS A 127 -0.78 -9.83 -11.80
C HIS A 127 -2.27 -9.56 -11.58
N VAL A 128 -3.02 -9.38 -12.65
CA VAL A 128 -4.46 -9.11 -12.61
C VAL A 128 -5.22 -10.24 -13.27
N LEU A 129 -6.24 -10.74 -12.58
CA LEU A 129 -7.16 -11.74 -13.11
C LEU A 129 -8.39 -11.04 -13.71
N PHE A 130 -8.53 -11.09 -15.03
CA PHE A 130 -9.70 -10.64 -15.78
C PHE A 130 -10.55 -11.86 -16.17
N GLY A 131 -11.67 -12.08 -15.49
CA GLY A 131 -12.45 -13.31 -15.64
C GLY A 131 -11.60 -14.56 -15.34
N GLN A 132 -11.22 -15.31 -16.37
CA GLN A 132 -10.35 -16.49 -16.27
C GLN A 132 -8.90 -16.25 -16.76
N ARG A 133 -8.56 -15.02 -17.19
CA ARG A 133 -7.26 -14.69 -17.77
C ARG A 133 -6.38 -13.94 -16.78
N LEU A 134 -5.24 -14.54 -16.43
CA LEU A 134 -4.21 -13.88 -15.63
C LEU A 134 -3.22 -13.16 -16.54
N LEU A 135 -3.07 -11.85 -16.37
CA LEU A 135 -2.13 -11.03 -17.13
C LEU A 135 -1.16 -10.30 -16.20
N CYS A 136 0.07 -10.11 -16.67
CA CYS A 136 0.98 -9.11 -16.13
C CYS A 136 0.67 -7.77 -16.81
N VAL A 137 0.30 -6.76 -16.03
CA VAL A 137 -0.22 -5.48 -16.54
C VAL A 137 0.49 -4.34 -15.82
N PRO A 138 1.02 -3.34 -16.53
CA PRO A 138 1.61 -2.17 -15.91
C PRO A 138 0.55 -1.29 -15.23
N GLU A 139 0.95 -0.58 -14.17
CA GLU A 139 0.06 0.34 -13.44
C GLU A 139 -0.72 1.30 -14.34
N SER A 140 -0.06 1.80 -15.39
CA SER A 140 -0.59 2.78 -16.33
C SER A 140 -1.77 2.27 -17.17
N ALA A 141 -1.95 0.95 -17.26
CA ALA A 141 -3.01 0.30 -18.01
C ALA A 141 -4.22 -0.11 -17.14
N LEU A 142 -4.25 0.29 -15.87
CA LEU A 142 -5.32 -0.02 -14.91
C LEU A 142 -5.95 1.25 -14.34
N ASP A 143 -7.26 1.20 -14.12
CA ASP A 143 -7.99 2.19 -13.34
C ASP A 143 -8.65 1.57 -12.11
N ALA A 144 -8.85 2.39 -11.08
CA ALA A 144 -9.60 1.99 -9.90
C ALA A 144 -11.07 1.79 -10.28
N VAL A 145 -11.72 0.77 -9.71
CA VAL A 145 -13.18 0.66 -9.82
C VAL A 145 -13.78 1.80 -9.02
N THR A 146 -14.41 2.75 -9.70
CA THR A 146 -15.26 3.74 -9.04
C THR A 146 -16.49 3.02 -8.52
N PRO A 147 -16.83 3.09 -7.23
CA PRO A 147 -18.15 2.66 -6.79
C PRO A 147 -19.20 3.60 -7.38
N ASP A 148 -20.25 3.01 -7.97
CA ASP A 148 -21.49 3.71 -8.34
C ASP A 148 -22.22 4.23 -7.09
#